data_AF-A0AAD5HH15-F1
#
_entry.id   AF-A0AAD5HH15-F1
#
_cell.length_a   1.000
_cell.length_b   1.000
_cell.length_c   1.000
_cell.angle_alpha   90.00
_cell.angle_beta   90.00
_cell.angle_gamma   90.00
#
_symmetry.space_group_name_H-M   'P 1'
#
loop_
_entity.id
_entity.type
_entity.pdbx_description
1 polymer ?
#
loop_
_entity_poly.entity_id
_entity_poly.type
_entity_poly.pdbx_seq_one_letter_code
_entity_poly.pdbx_strand_id
1 'polypeptide(L)'
;MLKNILLGLFDVLESDKIPVSKQVRSIQGLNDNMSSTSSNASRHLSYAGNSMGQSTPTSSRQDNPPSFLPLTPLPTKESTLMSLSRSQSISMPSSNPNGNDRYKIKSIYSNVSPTSTNVRNEVTTELVDLVLKCLRKIGEDESFLPLFKGVFTALSEVDENRFTRKLDGRGRDILFTGLIVRMIRYLTEYVSIMIICDDVQWADSASIRVLETIHDACPRALMMLATRPIKDYNVTFIKELASFGSCAQITLNGLNGEEIGEIIINTFQSGIKRVSPEIIRVIQVCTFYD
;
A
#
# COMPACT_ATOMS: atom_id res chain seq x y z
N MET A 1 -0.73 -3.91 2.21
CA MET A 1 -1.27 -2.53 2.29
C MET A 1 -2.12 -2.16 1.08
N LEU A 2 -1.58 -2.22 -0.14
CA LEU A 2 -2.25 -1.77 -1.38
C LEU A 2 -3.66 -2.34 -1.60
N LYS A 3 -3.87 -3.62 -1.29
CA LYS A 3 -5.20 -4.28 -1.32
C LYS A 3 -6.25 -3.51 -0.52
N ASN A 4 -5.91 -3.06 0.68
CA ASN A 4 -6.85 -2.37 1.57
C ASN A 4 -7.16 -0.96 1.06
N ILE A 5 -6.18 -0.28 0.46
CA ILE A 5 -6.40 1.01 -0.22
C ILE A 5 -7.42 0.83 -1.33
N LEU A 6 -7.21 -0.15 -2.22
CA LEU A 6 -8.11 -0.41 -3.34
C LEU A 6 -9.53 -0.78 -2.88
N LEU A 7 -9.67 -1.66 -1.89
CA LEU A 7 -10.98 -1.98 -1.32
C LEU A 7 -11.68 -0.72 -0.78
N GLY A 8 -10.97 0.13 -0.04
CA GLY A 8 -11.51 1.40 0.42
C GLY A 8 -11.91 2.34 -0.72
N LEU A 9 -11.13 2.39 -1.81
CA LEU A 9 -11.48 3.18 -2.99
C LEU A 9 -12.72 2.62 -3.69
N PHE A 10 -12.89 1.30 -3.78
CA PHE A 10 -14.08 0.68 -4.34
C PHE A 10 -15.33 0.99 -3.51
N ASP A 11 -15.24 0.90 -2.18
CA ASP A 11 -16.33 1.26 -1.28
C ASP A 11 -16.78 2.71 -1.49
N VAL A 12 -15.83 3.64 -1.62
CA VAL A 12 -16.13 5.06 -1.85
C VAL A 12 -16.68 5.27 -3.26
N LEU A 13 -16.09 4.63 -4.27
CA LEU A 13 -16.57 4.69 -5.65
C LEU A 13 -17.98 4.15 -5.78
N GLU A 14 -18.37 3.12 -5.04
CA GLU A 14 -19.72 2.57 -5.11
C GLU A 14 -20.79 3.55 -4.57
N SER A 15 -20.41 4.51 -3.73
CA SER A 15 -21.33 5.49 -3.16
C SER A 15 -22.12 6.28 -4.22
N ASP A 16 -23.41 6.50 -3.95
CA ASP A 16 -24.30 7.33 -4.77
C ASP A 16 -23.86 8.81 -4.84
N LYS A 17 -22.97 9.23 -3.94
CA LYS A 17 -22.38 10.58 -3.93
C LYS A 17 -21.39 10.80 -5.07
N ILE A 18 -20.87 9.71 -5.64
CA ILE A 18 -19.93 9.77 -6.76
C ILE A 18 -20.72 9.54 -8.05
N PRO A 19 -20.76 10.50 -8.99
CA PRO A 19 -21.44 10.30 -10.25
C PRO A 19 -20.69 9.30 -11.15
N VAL A 20 -21.34 8.88 -12.24
CA VAL A 20 -20.68 8.14 -13.33
C VAL A 20 -20.02 9.14 -14.27
N SER A 21 -18.75 8.90 -14.61
CA SER A 21 -18.00 9.71 -15.56
C SER A 21 -18.66 9.66 -16.93
N LYS A 22 -18.81 10.84 -17.55
CA LYS A 22 -19.33 10.96 -18.93
C LYS A 22 -18.25 10.74 -19.99
N GLN A 23 -16.98 10.68 -19.60
CA GLN A 23 -15.86 10.51 -20.52
C GLN A 23 -15.35 9.07 -20.44
N VAL A 24 -15.50 8.32 -21.52
CA VAL A 24 -14.82 7.02 -21.67
C VAL A 24 -13.43 7.30 -22.24
N ARG A 25 -12.39 7.02 -21.45
CA ARG A 25 -11.00 7.07 -21.90
C ARG A 25 -10.64 5.70 -22.47
N SER A 26 -10.65 5.57 -23.79
CA SER A 26 -10.18 4.35 -24.45
C SER A 26 -8.65 4.36 -24.57
N ILE A 27 -8.04 3.17 -24.59
CA ILE A 27 -6.58 2.98 -24.72
C ILE A 27 -6.06 3.39 -26.12
N GLN A 28 -6.91 3.88 -27.02
CA GLN A 28 -6.52 4.18 -28.41
C GLN A 28 -5.47 5.31 -28.56
N GLY A 29 -5.15 6.06 -27.50
CA GLY A 29 -4.22 7.21 -27.57
C GLY A 29 -2.73 6.95 -27.29
N LEU A 30 -2.29 5.73 -26.98
CA LEU A 30 -0.87 5.47 -26.64
C LEU A 30 0.02 5.05 -27.82
N ASN A 31 -0.51 5.03 -29.06
CA ASN A 31 0.19 4.45 -30.22
C ASN A 31 0.49 5.39 -31.41
N ASP A 32 0.18 6.69 -31.33
CA ASP A 32 0.23 7.58 -32.51
C ASP A 32 1.49 8.47 -32.64
N ASN A 33 2.56 8.22 -31.88
CA ASN A 33 3.80 9.02 -31.98
C ASN A 33 5.05 8.24 -32.43
N MET A 34 4.88 7.27 -33.33
CA MET A 34 6.02 6.67 -34.02
C MET A 34 5.70 6.25 -35.45
N SER A 35 5.27 7.21 -36.28
CA SER A 35 5.36 7.08 -37.74
C SER A 35 5.45 8.44 -38.44
N SER A 36 6.59 8.61 -39.13
CA SER A 36 6.78 9.42 -40.34
C SER A 36 6.42 10.91 -40.30
N THR A 37 7.44 11.75 -40.07
CA THR A 37 7.59 13.01 -40.82
C THR A 37 8.96 13.04 -41.47
N SER A 38 9.03 12.51 -42.70
CA SER A 38 10.00 12.99 -43.68
C SER A 38 9.41 14.25 -44.31
N SER A 39 9.99 15.41 -44.00
CA SER A 39 9.93 16.57 -44.88
C SER A 39 11.08 17.51 -44.55
N ASN A 40 11.91 17.71 -45.57
CA ASN A 40 13.03 18.63 -45.59
C ASN A 40 12.60 20.05 -45.23
N ALA A 41 13.33 20.69 -44.33
CA ALA A 41 13.51 22.14 -44.32
C ALA A 41 14.84 22.51 -43.66
N SER A 42 15.82 22.80 -44.51
CA SER A 42 17.12 23.38 -44.16
C SER A 42 16.98 24.66 -43.36
N ARG A 43 17.58 24.73 -42.16
CA ARG A 43 18.07 25.97 -41.55
C ARG A 43 19.35 25.72 -40.74
N HIS A 44 20.46 25.94 -41.45
CA HIS A 44 21.68 26.63 -41.01
C HIS A 44 21.79 26.99 -39.51
N LEU A 45 22.66 26.29 -38.79
CA LEU A 45 23.24 26.76 -37.53
C LEU A 45 24.73 26.44 -37.50
N SER A 46 25.49 27.53 -37.46
CA SER A 46 26.93 27.64 -37.50
C SER A 46 27.59 27.03 -36.26
N TYR A 47 28.56 26.16 -36.50
CA TYR A 47 29.44 25.51 -35.52
C TYR A 47 30.73 26.35 -35.38
N ALA A 48 30.96 26.89 -34.19
CA ALA A 48 32.28 27.25 -33.66
C ALA A 48 32.43 26.38 -32.40
N GLY A 49 33.50 25.63 -32.15
CA GLY A 49 34.91 25.87 -32.43
C GLY A 49 35.62 25.97 -31.08
N ASN A 50 36.21 24.85 -30.62
CA ASN A 50 37.46 24.70 -29.85
C ASN A 50 37.47 23.30 -29.18
N SER A 51 38.41 22.38 -29.47
CA SER A 51 39.85 22.36 -29.11
C SER A 51 40.06 22.38 -27.58
N MET A 52 40.91 21.61 -26.91
CA MET A 52 41.90 20.55 -27.18
C MET A 52 42.55 20.34 -25.80
N GLY A 53 42.87 19.11 -25.37
CA GLY A 53 43.52 18.91 -24.06
C GLY A 53 43.74 17.46 -23.69
N GLN A 54 44.87 16.91 -24.14
CA GLN A 54 45.44 15.64 -23.71
C GLN A 54 46.03 15.74 -22.29
N SER A 55 45.97 14.65 -21.51
CA SER A 55 47.14 14.03 -20.85
C SER A 55 46.73 12.86 -19.92
N THR A 56 47.31 11.68 -20.19
CA THR A 56 47.59 10.55 -19.27
C THR A 56 48.69 10.97 -18.25
N PRO A 57 49.13 10.19 -17.21
CA PRO A 57 49.13 8.72 -17.10
C PRO A 57 49.00 8.05 -15.69
N THR A 58 48.88 6.72 -15.72
CA THR A 58 49.41 5.66 -14.80
C THR A 58 49.42 5.83 -13.27
N SER A 59 48.83 4.86 -12.57
CA SER A 59 49.37 4.30 -11.32
C SER A 59 48.78 2.92 -11.02
N SER A 60 49.65 1.91 -11.11
CA SER A 60 49.53 0.53 -10.65
C SER A 60 49.41 0.43 -9.12
N ARG A 61 48.54 -0.46 -8.61
CA ARG A 61 48.78 -1.19 -7.36
C ARG A 61 47.94 -2.47 -7.27
N GLN A 62 48.63 -3.60 -7.41
CA GLN A 62 48.26 -4.87 -6.81
C GLN A 62 48.42 -4.75 -5.28
N ASP A 63 47.53 -5.39 -4.51
CA ASP A 63 47.94 -6.32 -3.44
C ASP A 63 46.71 -7.03 -2.83
N ASN A 64 46.70 -8.34 -3.10
CA ASN A 64 46.22 -9.52 -2.35
C ASN A 64 44.92 -9.54 -1.50
N PRO A 65 44.16 -10.65 -1.58
CA PRO A 65 43.01 -10.94 -0.73
C PRO A 65 43.41 -11.62 0.60
N PRO A 66 42.66 -11.43 1.70
CA PRO A 66 42.83 -12.27 2.88
C PRO A 66 42.06 -13.60 2.74
N SER A 67 42.77 -14.63 3.17
CA SER A 67 42.46 -16.06 3.11
C SER A 67 41.23 -16.45 3.94
N PHE A 68 40.50 -17.43 3.40
CA PHE A 68 39.45 -18.18 4.07
C PHE A 68 40.03 -18.99 5.25
N LEU A 69 39.41 -18.88 6.42
CA LEU A 69 39.61 -19.79 7.54
C LEU A 69 38.48 -20.85 7.60
N PRO A 70 38.75 -22.06 8.10
CA PRO A 70 37.81 -23.18 8.07
C PRO A 70 36.84 -23.13 9.25
N LEU A 71 35.55 -23.33 8.96
CA LEU A 71 34.51 -23.52 9.97
C LEU A 71 34.59 -24.96 10.53
N THR A 72 34.94 -25.06 11.81
CA THR A 72 34.75 -26.26 12.65
C THR A 72 33.29 -26.37 13.11
N PRO A 73 32.68 -27.58 13.07
CA PRO A 73 31.33 -27.80 13.58
C PRO A 73 31.34 -28.05 15.11
N LEU A 74 30.45 -27.39 15.85
CA LEU A 74 30.21 -27.63 17.29
C LEU A 74 28.75 -28.08 17.48
N PRO A 75 28.45 -29.00 18.42
CA PRO A 75 27.29 -29.87 18.35
C PRO A 75 26.01 -29.25 18.90
N THR A 76 24.92 -29.53 18.19
CA THR A 76 23.54 -29.25 18.53
C THR A 76 23.13 -30.04 19.77
N LYS A 77 22.74 -29.34 20.85
CA LYS A 77 22.00 -29.94 21.96
C LYS A 77 20.51 -29.79 21.69
N GLU A 78 19.85 -30.94 21.57
CA GLU A 78 18.40 -31.08 21.60
C GLU A 78 17.84 -30.47 22.90
N SER A 79 16.82 -29.63 22.76
CA SER A 79 15.95 -29.22 23.87
C SER A 79 14.51 -29.28 23.38
N THR A 80 13.91 -30.45 23.58
CA THR A 80 12.48 -30.70 23.49
C THR A 80 11.75 -29.89 24.55
N LEU A 81 10.97 -28.87 24.18
CA LEU A 81 9.90 -28.34 25.03
C LEU A 81 8.68 -27.87 24.21
N MET A 82 7.52 -28.17 24.79
CA MET A 82 6.19 -28.29 24.21
C MET A 82 5.61 -26.98 23.62
N SER A 83 5.03 -27.10 22.42
CA SER A 83 4.13 -26.10 21.85
C SER A 83 2.75 -26.17 22.51
N LEU A 84 2.41 -25.18 23.33
CA LEU A 84 1.03 -24.93 23.77
C LEU A 84 0.43 -23.84 22.87
N SER A 85 -0.21 -24.27 21.80
CA SER A 85 -1.06 -23.43 20.95
C SER A 85 -2.34 -23.10 21.73
N ARG A 86 -2.40 -21.93 22.36
CA ARG A 86 -3.63 -21.42 23.00
C ARG A 86 -4.19 -20.25 22.20
N SER A 87 -4.85 -20.57 21.08
CA SER A 87 -5.75 -19.66 20.38
C SER A 87 -7.06 -19.59 21.15
N GLN A 88 -7.26 -18.55 21.97
CA GLN A 88 -8.57 -18.20 22.50
C GLN A 88 -9.02 -16.89 21.87
N SER A 89 -9.76 -17.03 20.78
CA SER A 89 -10.59 -15.95 20.23
C SER A 89 -11.82 -15.78 21.13
N ILE A 90 -11.82 -14.74 21.95
CA ILE A 90 -13.01 -14.29 22.67
C ILE A 90 -13.83 -13.45 21.69
N SER A 91 -14.84 -14.05 21.08
CA SER A 91 -15.88 -13.34 20.34
C SER A 91 -16.96 -12.88 21.31
N MET A 92 -17.06 -11.56 21.54
CA MET A 92 -18.18 -10.93 22.23
C MET A 92 -19.32 -10.66 21.22
N PRO A 93 -20.58 -10.96 21.56
CA PRO A 93 -21.71 -10.60 20.72
C PRO A 93 -22.08 -9.12 20.90
N SER A 94 -21.85 -8.31 19.86
CA SER A 94 -22.44 -6.97 19.75
C SER A 94 -23.82 -7.11 19.09
N SER A 95 -24.87 -7.13 19.91
CA SER A 95 -26.24 -6.96 19.45
C SER A 95 -26.56 -5.47 19.38
N ASN A 96 -26.38 -4.88 18.21
CA ASN A 96 -26.87 -3.53 17.90
C ASN A 96 -27.81 -3.63 16.68
N PRO A 97 -29.14 -3.46 16.83
CA PRO A 97 -30.09 -3.79 15.78
C PRO A 97 -30.29 -2.69 14.73
N ASN A 98 -29.49 -1.63 14.71
CA ASN A 98 -29.62 -0.55 13.73
C ASN A 98 -28.26 0.04 13.37
N GLY A 99 -27.65 -0.42 12.27
CA GLY A 99 -26.46 0.24 11.72
C GLY A 99 -25.63 -0.60 10.75
N ASN A 100 -25.80 -0.33 9.44
CA ASN A 100 -24.86 -0.57 8.35
C ASN A 100 -24.34 -2.01 8.11
N ASP A 101 -25.01 -2.73 7.20
CA ASP A 101 -24.49 -3.90 6.49
C ASP A 101 -23.22 -3.63 5.64
N ARG A 102 -22.77 -2.37 5.53
CA ARG A 102 -21.60 -1.96 4.74
C ARG A 102 -20.25 -2.47 5.25
N TYR A 103 -20.16 -2.95 6.49
CA TYR A 103 -18.92 -3.49 7.04
C TYR A 103 -18.69 -4.98 6.74
N LYS A 104 -19.68 -5.70 6.18
CA LYS A 104 -19.55 -7.13 5.87
C LYS A 104 -18.62 -7.42 4.70
N ILE A 105 -18.52 -6.51 3.73
CA ILE A 105 -17.65 -6.64 2.55
C ILE A 105 -16.17 -6.77 2.96
N LYS A 106 -15.71 -5.98 3.94
CA LYS A 106 -14.32 -6.05 4.45
C LYS A 106 -13.97 -7.41 5.08
N SER A 107 -14.95 -8.13 5.63
CA SER A 107 -14.73 -9.47 6.21
C SER A 107 -14.55 -10.55 5.14
N ILE A 108 -15.31 -10.47 4.03
CA ILE A 108 -15.30 -11.50 2.98
C ILE A 108 -13.97 -11.51 2.21
N TYR A 109 -13.38 -10.34 1.96
CA TYR A 109 -12.14 -10.29 1.15
C TYR A 109 -10.86 -10.46 1.96
N SER A 110 -10.90 -10.45 3.30
CA SER A 110 -9.69 -10.41 4.14
C SER A 110 -9.15 -11.78 4.54
N ASN A 111 -9.96 -12.83 4.76
CA ASN A 111 -9.49 -14.09 5.36
C ASN A 111 -10.24 -15.38 4.93
N VAL A 112 -10.49 -15.62 3.64
CA VAL A 112 -11.13 -16.89 3.23
C VAL A 112 -10.07 -17.97 2.96
N SER A 113 -9.90 -18.88 3.92
CA SER A 113 -9.27 -20.19 3.68
C SER A 113 -10.22 -21.05 2.84
N PRO A 114 -9.81 -21.51 1.64
CA PRO A 114 -10.72 -22.13 0.68
C PRO A 114 -10.84 -23.63 0.94
N THR A 115 -11.93 -24.08 1.55
CA THR A 115 -12.28 -25.51 1.60
C THR A 115 -13.46 -25.89 0.71
N SER A 116 -14.15 -24.93 0.07
CA SER A 116 -15.19 -25.20 -0.93
C SER A 116 -14.96 -24.41 -2.23
N THR A 117 -14.84 -25.11 -3.34
CA THR A 117 -14.63 -24.55 -4.68
C THR A 117 -15.77 -23.64 -5.13
N ASN A 118 -17.01 -23.95 -4.74
CA ASN A 118 -18.18 -23.13 -5.10
C ASN A 118 -18.14 -21.72 -4.47
N VAL A 119 -17.71 -21.58 -3.22
CA VAL A 119 -17.64 -20.27 -2.54
C VAL A 119 -16.53 -19.40 -3.12
N ARG A 120 -15.41 -20.01 -3.55
CA ARG A 120 -14.31 -19.30 -4.20
C ARG A 120 -14.74 -18.66 -5.53
N ASN A 121 -15.55 -19.36 -6.32
CA ASN A 121 -16.01 -18.86 -7.61
C ASN A 121 -16.98 -17.68 -7.44
N GLU A 122 -17.84 -17.72 -6.42
CA GLU A 122 -18.78 -16.64 -6.10
C GLU A 122 -18.05 -15.36 -5.70
N VAL A 123 -17.11 -15.44 -4.73
CA VAL A 123 -16.30 -14.28 -4.28
C VAL A 123 -15.47 -13.68 -5.42
N THR A 124 -14.97 -14.53 -6.33
CA THR A 124 -14.21 -14.08 -7.50
C THR A 124 -15.11 -13.29 -8.46
N THR A 125 -16.33 -13.78 -8.69
CA THR A 125 -17.31 -13.12 -9.57
C THR A 125 -17.72 -11.77 -9.01
N GLU A 126 -18.02 -11.69 -7.71
CA GLU A 126 -18.37 -10.42 -7.05
C GLU A 126 -17.24 -9.38 -7.14
N LEU A 127 -15.99 -9.80 -6.93
CA LEU A 127 -14.85 -8.90 -7.03
C LEU A 127 -14.61 -8.42 -8.46
N VAL A 128 -14.75 -9.31 -9.45
CA VAL A 128 -14.67 -8.94 -10.87
C VAL A 128 -15.72 -7.89 -11.21
N ASP A 129 -16.97 -8.14 -10.82
CA ASP A 129 -18.08 -7.22 -11.06
C ASP A 129 -17.87 -5.86 -10.37
N LEU A 130 -17.37 -5.86 -9.14
CA LEU A 130 -17.03 -4.65 -8.39
C LEU A 130 -15.95 -3.84 -9.11
N VAL A 131 -14.86 -4.48 -9.54
CA VAL A 131 -13.77 -3.81 -10.26
C VAL A 131 -14.27 -3.23 -11.58
N LEU A 132 -15.01 -4.02 -12.38
CA LEU A 132 -15.57 -3.56 -13.66
C LEU A 132 -16.56 -2.40 -13.48
N LYS A 133 -17.41 -2.46 -12.44
CA LYS A 133 -18.31 -1.36 -12.08
C LYS A 133 -17.52 -0.10 -11.73
N CYS A 134 -16.45 -0.23 -10.94
CA CYS A 134 -15.59 0.90 -10.59
C CYS A 134 -14.89 1.50 -11.81
N LEU A 135 -14.32 0.67 -12.69
CA LEU A 135 -13.68 1.11 -13.94
C LEU A 135 -14.64 1.88 -14.85
N ARG A 136 -15.84 1.33 -15.09
CA ARG A 136 -16.88 2.04 -15.84
C ARG A 136 -17.28 3.35 -15.19
N LYS A 137 -17.41 3.36 -13.85
CA LYS A 137 -17.86 4.54 -13.11
C LYS A 137 -16.89 5.71 -13.24
N ILE A 138 -15.58 5.45 -13.29
CA ILE A 138 -14.56 6.48 -13.50
C ILE A 138 -14.26 6.74 -15.00
N GLY A 139 -14.89 5.97 -15.90
CA GLY A 139 -14.70 6.09 -17.34
C GLY A 139 -13.39 5.49 -17.86
N GLU A 140 -12.80 4.53 -17.14
CA GLU A 140 -11.62 3.79 -17.56
C GLU A 140 -12.02 2.51 -18.31
N ASP A 141 -11.09 1.98 -19.11
CA ASP A 141 -11.29 0.80 -19.94
C ASP A 141 -11.36 -0.49 -19.09
N GLU A 142 -12.37 -1.32 -19.31
CA GLU A 142 -12.55 -2.62 -18.64
C GLU A 142 -11.38 -3.58 -18.90
N SER A 143 -10.64 -3.38 -19.99
CA SER A 143 -9.41 -4.13 -20.28
C SER A 143 -8.28 -3.87 -19.28
N PHE A 144 -8.42 -2.96 -18.33
CA PHE A 144 -7.50 -2.85 -17.20
C PHE A 144 -7.74 -3.88 -16.08
N LEU A 145 -8.83 -4.66 -16.13
CA LEU A 145 -9.13 -5.69 -15.13
C LEU A 145 -7.94 -6.62 -14.79
N PRO A 146 -7.12 -7.12 -15.76
CA PRO A 146 -6.00 -8.00 -15.43
C PRO A 146 -4.88 -7.34 -14.61
N LEU A 147 -4.81 -6.01 -14.52
CA LEU A 147 -3.81 -5.34 -13.69
C LEU A 147 -4.03 -5.59 -12.19
N PHE A 148 -5.26 -5.88 -11.77
CA PHE A 148 -5.63 -6.09 -10.37
C PHE A 148 -5.17 -7.45 -9.80
N LYS A 149 -4.75 -8.39 -10.66
CA LYS A 149 -4.27 -9.72 -10.25
C LYS A 149 -3.09 -9.69 -9.29
N GLY A 150 -2.21 -8.70 -9.45
CA GLY A 150 -1.03 -8.55 -8.60
C GLY A 150 -1.38 -8.23 -7.14
N VAL A 151 -2.60 -7.73 -6.89
CA VAL A 151 -3.06 -7.35 -5.55
C VAL A 151 -4.14 -8.28 -5.02
N PHE A 152 -5.00 -8.79 -5.89
CA PHE A 152 -6.12 -9.67 -5.53
C PHE A 152 -5.89 -11.06 -6.08
N THR A 153 -5.47 -11.98 -5.20
CA THR A 153 -5.26 -13.40 -5.54
C THR A 153 -6.53 -14.08 -6.05
N ALA A 154 -7.72 -13.60 -5.66
CA ALA A 154 -8.99 -14.08 -6.20
C ALA A 154 -9.11 -13.88 -7.72
N LEU A 155 -8.45 -12.87 -8.28
CA LEU A 155 -8.48 -12.59 -9.72
C LEU A 155 -7.46 -13.41 -10.53
N SER A 156 -6.78 -14.39 -9.92
CA SER A 156 -5.73 -15.18 -10.59
C SER A 156 -6.19 -15.86 -11.88
N GLU A 157 -7.49 -16.19 -11.96
CA GLU A 157 -8.12 -16.90 -13.09
C GLU A 157 -8.60 -15.98 -14.21
N VAL A 158 -8.61 -14.65 -14.00
CA VAL A 158 -8.94 -13.70 -15.08
C VAL A 158 -7.92 -13.87 -16.20
N ASP A 159 -8.30 -13.86 -17.47
CA ASP A 159 -7.34 -13.98 -18.56
C ASP A 159 -6.62 -12.66 -18.89
N GLU A 160 -5.37 -12.74 -19.35
CA GLU A 160 -4.67 -11.58 -19.91
C GLU A 160 -5.24 -11.22 -21.29
N ASN A 161 -5.57 -9.95 -21.50
CA ASN A 161 -6.04 -9.47 -22.80
C ASN A 161 -4.86 -9.04 -23.71
N ARG A 162 -5.18 -8.62 -24.94
CA ARG A 162 -4.17 -8.22 -25.95
C ARG A 162 -3.24 -7.09 -25.51
N PHE A 163 -3.68 -6.23 -24.58
CA PHE A 163 -2.92 -5.10 -24.08
C PHE A 163 -2.04 -5.51 -22.91
N THR A 164 -2.62 -6.17 -21.90
CA THR A 164 -1.90 -6.54 -20.68
C THR A 164 -0.89 -7.67 -20.91
N ARG A 165 -1.13 -8.54 -21.90
CA ARG A 165 -0.21 -9.64 -22.26
C ARG A 165 1.14 -9.18 -22.78
N LYS A 166 1.22 -7.98 -23.37
CA LYS A 166 2.47 -7.42 -23.92
C LYS A 166 3.28 -6.63 -22.89
N LEU A 167 2.72 -6.39 -21.71
CA LEU A 167 3.38 -5.62 -20.66
C LEU A 167 4.34 -6.50 -19.88
N ASP A 168 5.54 -5.99 -19.66
CA ASP A 168 6.46 -6.52 -18.66
C ASP A 168 6.00 -6.11 -17.24
N GLY A 169 6.65 -6.67 -16.21
CA GLY A 169 6.29 -6.39 -14.81
C GLY A 169 6.31 -4.88 -14.49
N ARG A 170 7.34 -4.17 -14.98
CA ARG A 170 7.47 -2.72 -14.78
C ARG A 170 6.36 -1.93 -15.48
N GLY A 171 6.03 -2.26 -16.73
CA GLY A 171 4.95 -1.61 -17.46
C GLY A 171 3.59 -1.82 -16.79
N ARG A 172 3.35 -3.01 -16.21
CA ARG A 172 2.15 -3.28 -15.41
C ARG A 172 2.09 -2.41 -14.17
N ASP A 173 3.19 -2.33 -13.41
CA ASP A 173 3.26 -1.52 -12.19
C ASP A 173 2.99 -0.03 -12.46
N ILE A 174 3.56 0.51 -13.54
CA ILE A 174 3.35 1.91 -13.96
C ILE A 174 1.89 2.16 -14.31
N LEU A 175 1.29 1.31 -15.15
CA LEU A 175 -0.10 1.48 -15.56
C LEU A 175 -1.07 1.31 -14.39
N PHE A 176 -0.81 0.34 -13.52
CA PHE A 176 -1.64 0.09 -12.36
C PHE A 176 -1.56 1.23 -11.33
N THR A 177 -0.36 1.72 -11.04
CA THR A 177 -0.17 2.90 -10.19
C THR A 177 -0.87 4.13 -10.79
N GLY A 178 -0.71 4.34 -12.10
CA GLY A 178 -1.40 5.43 -12.80
C GLY A 178 -2.93 5.32 -12.74
N LEU A 179 -3.47 4.10 -12.80
CA LEU A 179 -4.91 3.86 -12.66
C LEU A 179 -5.39 4.22 -11.24
N ILE A 180 -4.66 3.84 -10.20
CA ILE A 180 -4.97 4.20 -8.81
C ILE A 180 -4.96 5.72 -8.60
N VAL A 181 -3.96 6.42 -9.16
CA VAL A 181 -3.89 7.88 -9.13
C VAL A 181 -5.11 8.50 -9.81
N ARG A 182 -5.52 8.00 -10.99
CA ARG A 182 -6.72 8.50 -11.69
C ARG A 182 -7.99 8.24 -10.90
N MET A 183 -8.12 7.08 -10.26
CA MET A 183 -9.23 6.77 -9.34
C MET A 183 -9.31 7.79 -8.19
N ILE A 184 -8.19 8.04 -7.49
CA ILE A 184 -8.16 8.97 -6.36
C ILE A 184 -8.44 10.39 -6.83
N ARG A 185 -7.85 10.84 -7.94
CA ARG A 185 -8.12 12.17 -8.49
C ARG A 185 -9.60 12.36 -8.81
N TYR A 186 -10.20 11.38 -9.49
CA TYR A 186 -11.63 11.39 -9.78
C TYR A 186 -12.47 11.47 -8.51
N LEU A 187 -12.18 10.63 -7.51
CA LEU A 187 -12.87 10.67 -6.22
C LEU A 187 -12.74 12.02 -5.51
N THR A 188 -11.53 12.58 -5.51
CA THR A 188 -11.25 13.86 -4.83
C THR A 188 -11.98 15.04 -5.47
N GLU A 189 -12.51 14.91 -6.69
CA GLU A 189 -13.38 15.93 -7.28
C GLU A 189 -14.71 16.08 -6.53
N TYR A 190 -15.20 15.00 -5.92
CA TYR A 190 -16.53 14.92 -5.30
C TYR A 190 -16.50 14.79 -3.78
N VAL A 191 -15.46 14.14 -3.23
CA VAL A 191 -15.35 13.88 -1.79
C VAL A 191 -13.92 14.10 -1.31
N SER A 192 -13.76 14.56 -0.07
CA SER A 192 -12.43 14.60 0.57
C SER A 192 -11.96 13.19 0.89
N ILE A 193 -10.77 12.81 0.43
CA ILE A 193 -10.17 11.50 0.68
C ILE A 193 -9.05 11.66 1.72
N MET A 194 -9.11 10.83 2.76
CA MET A 194 -8.04 10.64 3.72
C MET A 194 -7.55 9.19 3.64
N ILE A 195 -6.26 9.00 3.37
CA ILE A 195 -5.60 7.69 3.34
C ILE A 195 -4.83 7.56 4.64
N ILE A 196 -5.23 6.62 5.49
CA ILE A 196 -4.56 6.32 6.75
C ILE A 196 -3.80 5.02 6.58
N CYS A 197 -2.48 5.08 6.74
CA CYS A 197 -1.59 3.93 6.72
C CYS A 197 -1.04 3.72 8.13
N ASP A 198 -1.61 2.75 8.83
CA ASP A 198 -1.12 2.32 10.13
C ASP A 198 0.06 1.35 9.98
N ASP A 199 0.99 1.41 10.95
CA ASP A 199 2.26 0.67 10.96
C ASP A 199 3.01 0.67 9.61
N VAL A 200 3.25 1.85 9.04
CA VAL A 200 3.83 2.00 7.69
C VAL A 200 5.25 1.40 7.57
N GLN A 201 5.93 1.13 8.68
CA GLN A 201 7.22 0.41 8.67
C GLN A 201 7.13 -1.01 8.09
N TRP A 202 5.94 -1.61 8.00
CA TRP A 202 5.70 -2.90 7.36
C TRP A 202 5.31 -2.80 5.88
N ALA A 203 5.31 -1.59 5.30
CA ALA A 203 4.99 -1.41 3.89
C ALA A 203 6.08 -2.03 3.01
N ASP A 204 5.67 -2.82 2.02
CA ASP A 204 6.56 -3.33 1.00
C ASP A 204 6.94 -2.23 -0.01
N SER A 205 8.02 -2.44 -0.76
CA SER A 205 8.54 -1.43 -1.69
C SER A 205 7.54 -1.03 -2.79
N ALA A 206 6.65 -1.93 -3.22
CA ALA A 206 5.64 -1.59 -4.22
C ALA A 206 4.55 -0.71 -3.62
N SER A 207 4.08 -1.03 -2.40
CA SER A 207 3.15 -0.16 -1.67
C SER A 207 3.73 1.24 -1.42
N ILE A 208 5.00 1.34 -1.03
CA ILE A 208 5.68 2.64 -0.80
C ILE A 208 5.69 3.48 -2.08
N ARG A 209 6.11 2.92 -3.22
CA ARG A 209 6.11 3.64 -4.51
C ARG A 209 4.74 4.15 -4.91
N VAL A 210 3.68 3.37 -4.64
CA VAL A 210 2.31 3.80 -4.88
C VAL A 210 1.93 4.97 -3.97
N LEU A 211 2.28 4.92 -2.68
CA LEU A 211 2.04 6.03 -1.75
C LEU A 211 2.77 7.31 -2.18
N GLU A 212 4.04 7.21 -2.58
CA GLU A 212 4.82 8.34 -3.13
C GLU A 212 4.14 8.94 -4.34
N THR A 213 3.70 8.10 -5.29
CA THR A 213 3.04 8.58 -6.51
C THR A 213 1.68 9.21 -6.19
N ILE A 214 0.92 8.67 -5.23
CA ILE A 214 -0.35 9.27 -4.79
C ILE A 214 -0.08 10.63 -4.13
N HIS A 215 0.89 10.70 -3.22
CA HIS A 215 1.23 11.94 -2.52
C HIS A 215 1.60 13.06 -3.51
N ASP A 216 2.41 12.75 -4.52
CA ASP A 216 2.83 13.71 -5.54
C ASP A 216 1.71 14.10 -6.51
N ALA A 217 0.92 13.12 -6.98
CA ALA A 217 -0.05 13.34 -8.06
C ALA A 217 -1.47 13.73 -7.60
N CYS A 218 -1.79 13.59 -6.30
CA CYS A 218 -3.13 13.79 -5.75
C CYS A 218 -3.15 14.87 -4.64
N PRO A 219 -2.98 16.16 -4.95
CA PRO A 219 -2.85 17.23 -3.95
C PRO A 219 -4.13 17.48 -3.10
N ARG A 220 -5.27 16.86 -3.48
CA ARG A 220 -6.54 16.96 -2.76
C ARG A 220 -6.78 15.77 -1.81
N ALA A 221 -5.89 14.79 -1.78
CA ALA A 221 -5.94 13.68 -0.84
C ALA A 221 -5.04 13.98 0.36
N LEU A 222 -5.55 13.77 1.57
CA LEU A 222 -4.74 13.84 2.79
C LEU A 222 -4.16 12.44 3.08
N MET A 223 -2.86 12.37 3.29
CA MET A 223 -2.18 11.14 3.69
C MET A 223 -1.73 11.23 5.15
N MET A 224 -2.12 10.24 5.96
CA MET A 224 -1.70 10.09 7.34
C MET A 224 -0.92 8.79 7.48
N LEU A 225 0.35 8.90 7.88
CA LEU A 225 1.23 7.77 8.10
C LEU A 225 1.49 7.62 9.60
N ALA A 226 1.08 6.50 10.17
CA ALA A 226 1.45 6.15 11.54
C ALA A 226 2.62 5.17 11.51
N THR A 227 3.61 5.40 12.37
CA THR A 227 4.80 4.56 12.47
C THR A 227 5.27 4.50 13.92
N ARG A 228 5.88 3.37 14.28
CA ARG A 228 6.62 3.22 15.53
C ARG A 228 7.87 4.11 15.53
N PRO A 229 8.49 4.37 16.70
CA PRO A 229 9.71 5.16 16.77
C PRO A 229 10.79 4.69 15.76
N ILE A 230 11.34 5.63 15.00
CA ILE A 230 12.26 5.38 13.87
C ILE A 230 13.56 4.67 14.31
N LYS A 231 13.88 4.64 15.61
CA LYS A 231 15.08 3.95 16.11
C LYS A 231 15.08 2.46 15.78
N ASP A 232 13.90 1.87 15.65
CA ASP A 232 13.74 0.43 15.48
C ASP A 232 13.56 0.03 14.00
N TYR A 233 13.32 1.00 13.11
CA TYR A 233 13.00 0.75 11.71
C TYR A 233 13.62 1.79 10.76
N ASN A 234 14.24 1.31 9.68
CA ASN A 234 14.82 2.18 8.64
C ASN A 234 13.73 2.70 7.69
N VAL A 235 12.92 3.66 8.15
CA VAL A 235 11.77 4.21 7.41
C VAL A 235 12.13 5.52 6.69
N THR A 236 13.17 5.50 5.84
CA THR A 236 13.69 6.71 5.16
C THR A 236 12.67 7.38 4.24
N PHE A 237 11.79 6.60 3.60
CA PHE A 237 10.80 7.13 2.67
C PHE A 237 9.82 8.12 3.34
N ILE A 238 9.56 8.03 4.65
CA ILE A 238 8.73 9.02 5.36
C ILE A 238 9.41 10.39 5.32
N LYS A 239 10.73 10.44 5.49
CA LYS A 239 11.49 11.70 5.42
C LYS A 239 11.46 12.26 4.01
N GLU A 240 11.56 11.40 3.00
CA GLU A 240 11.45 11.79 1.60
C GLU A 240 10.06 12.35 1.32
N LEU A 241 8.98 11.64 1.67
CA LEU A 241 7.61 12.13 1.57
C LEU A 241 7.40 13.48 2.28
N ALA A 242 7.89 13.60 3.51
CA ALA A 242 7.79 14.82 4.30
C ALA A 242 8.60 15.99 3.72
N SER A 243 9.62 15.72 2.90
CA SER A 243 10.40 16.75 2.22
C SER A 243 9.65 17.41 1.05
N PHE A 244 8.58 16.77 0.58
CA PHE A 244 7.72 17.29 -0.48
C PHE A 244 6.43 17.85 0.14
N GLY A 245 6.10 19.10 -0.18
CA GLY A 245 4.82 19.71 0.22
C GLY A 245 4.69 20.05 1.71
N SER A 246 3.47 19.96 2.23
CA SER A 246 3.13 20.33 3.61
C SER A 246 3.02 19.08 4.49
N CYS A 247 3.93 18.93 5.44
CA CYS A 247 3.93 17.82 6.40
C CYS A 247 3.70 18.34 7.82
N ALA A 248 2.81 17.66 8.57
CA ALA A 248 2.64 17.87 10.00
C ALA A 248 3.00 16.57 10.72
N GLN A 249 3.96 16.63 11.63
CA GLN A 249 4.35 15.50 12.45
C GLN A 249 3.72 15.63 13.84
N ILE A 250 2.99 14.60 14.25
CA ILE A 250 2.41 14.49 15.60
C ILE A 250 3.11 13.33 16.30
N THR A 251 3.82 13.63 17.38
CA THR A 251 4.42 12.61 18.22
C THR A 251 3.43 12.22 19.31
N LEU A 252 2.95 10.98 19.27
CA LEU A 252 2.15 10.42 20.34
C LEU A 252 3.11 9.90 21.42
N ASN A 253 3.06 10.52 22.59
CA ASN A 253 3.67 9.97 23.78
C ASN A 253 2.74 8.89 24.32
N GLY A 254 3.28 7.85 24.96
CA GLY A 254 2.39 6.87 25.57
C GLY A 254 1.66 7.45 26.79
N LEU A 255 0.66 6.68 27.24
CA LEU A 255 -0.30 7.11 28.25
C LEU A 255 0.30 7.11 29.66
N ASN A 256 0.00 8.14 30.43
CA ASN A 256 0.33 8.17 31.84
C ASN A 256 -0.60 7.22 32.65
N GLY A 257 -0.28 7.00 33.93
CA GLY A 257 -1.03 6.03 34.74
C GLY A 257 -2.48 6.43 35.00
N GLU A 258 -2.77 7.73 35.05
CA GLU A 258 -4.11 8.27 35.26
C GLU A 258 -4.97 8.06 34.01
N GLU A 259 -4.44 8.40 32.83
CA GLU A 259 -5.08 8.18 31.53
C GLU A 259 -5.40 6.69 31.29
N ILE A 260 -4.46 5.79 31.63
CA ILE A 260 -4.69 4.34 31.57
C ILE A 260 -5.84 3.94 32.50
N GLY A 261 -5.86 4.47 33.73
CA GLY A 261 -6.94 4.23 34.68
C GLY A 261 -8.31 4.67 34.15
N GLU A 262 -8.39 5.87 33.57
CA GLU A 262 -9.61 6.41 32.95
C GLU A 262 -10.08 5.56 31.76
N ILE A 263 -9.15 5.16 30.88
CA ILE A 263 -9.47 4.30 29.73
C ILE A 263 -10.04 2.97 30.20
N ILE A 264 -9.46 2.35 31.23
CA ILE A 264 -9.96 1.08 31.79
C ILE A 264 -11.37 1.29 32.35
N ILE A 265 -11.58 2.30 33.20
CA ILE A 265 -12.90 2.59 33.78
C ILE A 265 -13.95 2.81 32.67
N ASN A 266 -13.62 3.60 31.66
CA ASN A 266 -14.49 3.91 30.53
C ASN A 266 -14.78 2.68 29.65
N THR A 267 -13.82 1.76 29.54
CA THR A 267 -13.96 0.53 28.73
C THR A 267 -14.89 -0.48 29.39
N PHE A 268 -14.82 -0.64 30.72
CA PHE A 268 -15.59 -1.66 31.43
C PHE A 268 -17.03 -1.24 31.79
N GLN A 269 -17.41 0.02 31.52
CA GLN A 269 -18.78 0.60 31.47
C GLN A 269 -19.79 0.32 32.60
N SER A 270 -19.48 -0.45 33.65
CA SER A 270 -20.34 -0.57 34.83
C SER A 270 -19.61 -1.05 36.09
N GLY A 271 -19.91 -0.42 37.22
CA GLY A 271 -19.50 -0.84 38.57
C GLY A 271 -18.05 -0.52 38.99
N ILE A 272 -17.13 -0.38 38.04
CA ILE A 272 -15.71 -0.09 38.33
C ILE A 272 -15.53 1.42 38.53
N LYS A 273 -15.24 1.83 39.77
CA LYS A 273 -14.97 3.24 40.11
C LYS A 273 -13.48 3.58 40.22
N ARG A 274 -12.64 2.55 40.38
CA ARG A 274 -11.19 2.69 40.57
C ARG A 274 -10.48 1.46 40.03
N VAL A 275 -9.26 1.66 39.54
CA VAL A 275 -8.36 0.60 39.09
C VAL A 275 -7.20 0.50 40.07
N SER A 276 -6.79 -0.73 40.41
CA SER A 276 -5.63 -0.93 41.28
C SER A 276 -4.35 -0.38 40.63
N PRO A 277 -3.50 0.37 41.35
CA PRO A 277 -2.22 0.86 40.83
C PRO A 277 -1.31 -0.25 40.29
N GLU A 278 -1.36 -1.46 40.85
CA GLU A 278 -0.58 -2.59 40.33
C GLU A 278 -1.03 -3.03 38.93
N ILE A 279 -2.33 -2.96 38.64
CA ILE A 279 -2.85 -3.27 37.30
C ILE A 279 -2.37 -2.21 36.31
N ILE A 280 -2.45 -0.93 36.69
CA ILE A 280 -1.94 0.18 35.88
C ILE A 280 -0.44 0.00 35.62
N ARG A 281 0.34 -0.36 36.65
CA ARG A 281 1.78 -0.59 36.54
C ARG A 281 2.11 -1.73 35.58
N VAL A 282 1.39 -2.85 35.68
CA VAL A 282 1.57 -3.99 34.78
C VAL A 282 1.26 -3.58 33.34
N ILE A 283 0.16 -2.87 33.10
CA ILE A 283 -0.21 -2.38 31.77
C ILE A 283 0.87 -1.44 31.23
N GLN A 284 1.36 -0.49 32.03
CA GLN A 284 2.46 0.37 31.63
C GLN A 284 3.70 -0.43 31.23
N VAL A 285 4.15 -1.37 32.06
CA VAL A 285 5.32 -2.18 31.72
C VAL A 285 5.10 -2.95 30.40
N CYS A 286 3.90 -3.51 30.18
CA CYS A 286 3.58 -4.25 28.96
C CYS A 286 3.40 -3.37 27.71
N THR A 287 3.05 -2.08 27.86
CA THR A 287 2.75 -1.21 26.71
C THR A 287 3.98 -0.40 26.24
N PHE A 288 5.00 -0.27 27.10
CA PHE A 288 6.14 0.63 26.88
C PHE A 288 7.49 -0.08 26.69
N TYR A 289 7.55 -1.41 26.79
CA TYR A 289 8.79 -2.20 26.63
C TYR A 289 8.82 -3.11 25.38
N ASP A 290 7.87 -2.96 24.46
CA ASP A 290 7.89 -3.56 23.11
C ASP A 290 8.19 -2.49 22.04
#